data_AF-A0A1Z9TZ39-F1
#
_entry.id   AF-A0A1Z9TZ39-F1
#
_cell.length_a   1.000
_cell.length_b   1.000
_cell.length_c   1.000
_cell.angle_alpha   90.00
_cell.angle_beta   90.00
_cell.angle_gamma   90.00
#
_symmetry.space_group_name_H-M   'P 1'
#
loop_
_entity.id
_entity.type
_entity.pdbx_description
1 polymer ?
#
loop_
_entity_poly.entity_id
_entity_poly.type
_entity_poly.pdbx_seq_one_letter_code
_entity_poly.pdbx_strand_id
1 'polypeptide(L)' 'MILADEISPDTCRLWDMKSEKKLDKDRFRQNLGNLIDAYQDVARRLGILHENSNIRPLKFPKPKAVKIKRNR' A
#
# COMPACT_ATOMS: atom_id res chain seq x y z
N MET A 1 -1.00 24.44 20.72
CA MET A 1 -1.09 24.25 19.25
C MET A 1 -0.71 22.82 18.95
N ILE A 2 -1.50 22.12 18.12
CA ILE A 2 -1.30 20.71 17.75
C ILE A 2 -1.33 20.62 16.23
N LEU A 3 -0.41 19.85 15.64
CA LEU A 3 -0.41 19.53 14.21
C LEU A 3 -1.39 18.37 13.96
N ALA A 4 -2.20 18.48 12.91
CA ALA A 4 -3.22 17.49 12.53
C ALA A 4 -3.03 17.06 11.06
N ASP A 5 -3.99 16.30 10.53
CA ASP A 5 -4.01 15.73 9.19
C ASP A 5 -2.96 14.62 8.99
N GLU A 6 -2.69 14.24 7.74
CA GLU A 6 -1.76 13.19 7.38
C GLU A 6 -0.42 13.70 6.85
N ILE A 7 0.64 12.96 7.21
CA ILE A 7 1.97 13.10 6.61
C ILE A 7 2.21 11.83 5.79
N SER A 8 2.04 11.94 4.48
CA SER A 8 2.12 10.82 3.54
C SER A 8 2.77 11.27 2.22
N PRO A 9 3.20 10.34 1.33
CA PRO A 9 3.68 10.70 0.00
C PRO A 9 2.59 11.32 -0.91
N ASP A 10 1.34 11.38 -0.44
CA ASP A 10 0.26 12.11 -1.11
C ASP A 10 0.32 13.62 -0.82
N THR A 11 0.66 13.98 0.42
CA THR A 11 0.72 15.36 0.90
C THR A 11 2.13 15.98 0.84
N CYS A 12 3.16 15.16 0.70
CA CYS A 12 4.56 15.58 0.63
C CYS A 12 5.21 15.24 -0.72
N ARG A 13 6.02 16.16 -1.28
CA ARG A 13 6.92 15.84 -2.40
C ARG A 13 8.23 15.28 -1.87
N LEU A 14 8.57 14.08 -2.30
CA LEU A 14 9.69 13.30 -1.80
C LEU A 14 10.54 12.85 -2.99
N TRP A 15 11.73 13.42 -3.13
CA TRP A 15 12.65 13.08 -4.21
C TRP A 15 13.84 12.36 -3.65
N ASP A 16 14.28 11.32 -4.36
CA ASP A 16 15.52 10.64 -4.02
C ASP A 16 16.72 11.58 -4.23
N MET A 17 17.52 11.78 -3.19
CA MET A 17 18.64 12.73 -3.22
C MET A 17 19.71 12.40 -4.27
N LYS A 18 19.88 11.11 -4.63
CA LYS A 18 20.94 10.68 -5.56
C LYS A 18 20.46 10.62 -7.01
N SER A 19 19.23 10.15 -7.23
CA SER A 19 18.68 9.88 -8.56
C SER A 19 17.64 10.91 -9.01
N GLU A 20 17.26 11.86 -8.14
CA GLU A 20 16.16 12.81 -8.34
C GLU A 20 14.82 12.14 -8.67
N LYS A 21 14.72 10.83 -8.41
CA LYS A 21 13.52 10.04 -8.66
C LYS A 21 12.43 10.51 -7.72
N LYS A 22 11.27 10.86 -8.28
CA LYS A 22 10.06 11.16 -7.51
C LYS A 22 9.57 9.91 -6.81
N LEU A 23 9.33 9.99 -5.51
CA LEU A 23 8.83 8.92 -4.65
C LEU A 23 7.44 9.22 -4.08
N ASP A 24 6.79 10.26 -4.59
CA ASP A 24 5.50 10.78 -4.15
C ASP A 24 4.40 10.59 -5.22
N LYS A 25 3.21 11.13 -4.94
CA LYS A 25 2.03 11.06 -5.83
C LYS A 25 2.25 11.68 -7.21
N ASP A 26 3.27 12.51 -7.43
CA ASP A 26 3.58 13.02 -8.77
C ASP A 26 3.94 11.89 -9.75
N ARG A 27 4.36 10.71 -9.24
CA ARG A 27 4.52 9.52 -10.10
C ARG A 27 3.22 9.11 -10.78
N PHE A 28 2.09 9.24 -10.09
CA PHE A 28 0.77 8.98 -10.67
C PHE A 28 0.35 10.14 -11.58
N ARG A 29 0.49 11.39 -11.11
CA ARG A 29 0.10 12.58 -11.89
C ARG A 29 0.83 12.69 -13.23
N GLN A 30 2.07 12.22 -13.28
CA GLN A 30 2.93 12.29 -14.47
C GLN A 30 3.06 10.95 -15.20
N ASN A 31 2.24 9.95 -14.87
CA ASN A 31 2.26 8.62 -15.50
C ASN A 31 3.64 7.94 -15.50
N LEU A 32 4.44 8.14 -14.44
CA LEU A 32 5.79 7.56 -14.29
C LEU A 32 5.78 6.09 -13.82
N GLY A 33 4.60 5.55 -13.50
CA GLY A 33 4.43 4.18 -13.01
C GLY A 33 5.08 3.94 -11.63
N ASN A 34 4.99 2.69 -11.16
CA ASN A 34 5.63 2.21 -9.92
C ASN A 34 5.32 3.06 -8.68
N LEU A 35 4.04 3.47 -8.53
CA LEU A 35 3.59 4.27 -7.39
C LEU A 35 3.73 3.50 -6.07
N ILE A 36 3.27 2.25 -6.05
CA ILE A 36 3.30 1.40 -4.86
C ILE A 36 4.75 1.14 -4.42
N ASP A 37 5.64 0.80 -5.36
CA ASP A 37 7.06 0.57 -5.06
C ASP A 37 7.73 1.81 -4.48
N ALA A 38 7.41 3.00 -5.01
CA ALA A 38 7.91 4.25 -4.48
C ALA A 38 7.46 4.50 -3.04
N TYR A 39 6.20 4.20 -2.72
CA TYR A 39 5.67 4.37 -1.36
C TYR A 39 6.28 3.35 -0.40
N GLN A 40 6.48 2.11 -0.86
CA GLN A 40 7.20 1.10 -0.10
C GLN A 40 8.66 1.50 0.14
N ASP A 41 9.34 2.10 -0.83
CA ASP A 41 10.70 2.59 -0.66
C ASP A 41 10.75 3.72 0.39
N VAL A 42 9.79 4.65 0.38
CA VAL A 42 9.66 5.68 1.44
C VAL A 42 9.45 5.02 2.80
N ALA A 43 8.52 4.08 2.91
CA ALA A 43 8.23 3.39 4.16
C ALA A 43 9.42 2.56 4.68
N ARG A 44 10.21 1.96 3.78
CA ARG A 44 11.44 1.23 4.13
C ARG A 44 12.52 2.16 4.65
N ARG A 45 12.71 3.33 4.00
CA ARG A 45 13.69 4.34 4.42
C ARG A 45 13.34 4.96 5.77
N LEU A 46 12.05 5.14 6.05
CA LEU A 46 11.55 5.60 7.34
C LEU A 46 11.53 4.51 8.42
N GLY A 47 11.80 3.25 8.06
CA GLY A 47 11.78 2.12 9.00
C GLY A 47 10.40 1.76 9.53
N ILE A 48 9.32 2.20 8.87
CA ILE A 48 7.93 1.95 9.29
C ILE A 48 7.33 0.68 8.66
N LEU A 49 8.00 0.10 7.67
CA LEU A 49 7.67 -1.22 7.15
C LEU A 49 8.15 -2.30 8.13
N HIS A 50 7.21 -2.95 8.81
CA HIS A 50 7.53 -4.13 9.61
C HIS A 50 7.81 -5.30 8.66
N GLU A 51 9.08 -5.62 8.41
CA GLU A 51 9.50 -6.78 7.61
C GLU A 51 8.94 -8.10 8.17
N ASN A 52 8.62 -8.13 9.47
CA ASN A 52 8.05 -9.25 10.20
C ASN A 52 6.51 -9.21 10.27
N SER A 53 5.83 -8.97 9.16
CA SER A 53 4.39 -9.27 9.13
C SER A 53 4.23 -10.79 9.29
N ASN A 54 3.56 -11.23 10.35
CA ASN A 54 3.17 -12.63 10.56
C ASN A 54 2.12 -13.03 9.51
N ILE A 55 2.50 -13.12 8.23
CA ILE A 55 1.60 -13.51 7.15
C ILE A 55 1.39 -15.02 7.24
N ARG A 56 0.42 -15.46 8.04
CA ARG A 56 -0.06 -16.84 7.98
C ARG A 56 -0.97 -16.97 6.76
N PRO A 57 -0.73 -17.92 5.84
CA PRO A 57 -1.66 -18.18 4.75
C PRO A 57 -3.00 -18.64 5.35
N LEU A 58 -4.05 -17.82 5.17
CA LEU A 58 -5.40 -18.19 5.54
C LEU A 58 -5.88 -19.31 4.60
N LYS A 59 -5.95 -20.54 5.11
CA LYS A 59 -6.55 -21.66 4.38
C LYS A 59 -8.07 -21.49 4.38
N PHE A 60 -8.61 -20.96 3.30
CA PHE A 60 -10.06 -20.95 3.09
C PHE A 60 -10.55 -22.37 2.79
N PRO A 61 -11.44 -22.95 3.60
CA PRO A 61 -12.07 -24.22 3.25
C PRO A 61 -12.92 -24.04 1.97
N LYS A 62 -12.90 -25.04 1.07
CA LYS A 62 -13.68 -24.99 -0.17
C LYS A 62 -15.16 -24.73 0.17
N PRO A 63 -15.83 -23.76 -0.49
CA PRO A 63 -17.23 -23.45 -0.19
C PRO A 63 -18.10 -24.68 -0.49
N LYS A 64 -18.88 -25.10 0.51
CA LYS A 64 -19.80 -26.23 0.39
C LYS A 64 -21.08 -25.73 -0.28
N ALA A 65 -21.39 -26.25 -1.46
CA ALA A 65 -22.60 -25.87 -2.20
C ALA A 65 -23.86 -26.22 -1.38
N VAL A 66 -24.63 -25.21 -0.99
CA VAL A 66 -25.92 -25.39 -0.33
C VAL A 66 -26.97 -25.68 -1.41
N LYS A 67 -27.52 -26.89 -1.41
CA LYS A 67 -28.64 -27.25 -2.30
C LYS A 67 -29.94 -26.67 -1.72
N ILE A 68 -30.40 -25.56 -2.28
CA ILE A 68 -31.69 -24.97 -1.94
C ILE A 68 -32.79 -25.87 -2.54
N LYS A 69 -33.54 -26.56 -1.69
CA LYS A 69 -34.70 -27.36 -2.10
C LYS A 69 -35.89 -26.41 -2.28
N ARG A 70 -36.29 -26.17 -3.53
CA ARG A 70 -37.55 -25.50 -3.87
C ARG A 70 -38.70 -26.43 -3.51
N ASN A 71 -39.52 -26.06 -2.53
CA ASN A 71 -40.81 -26.72 -2.28
C ASN A 71 -41.87 -26.12 -3.22
N ARG A 72 -42.81 -26.98 -3.62
CA ARG A 72 -43.85 -26.81 -4.63
C ARG A 72 -44.70 -25.56 -4.46
#